data_AF-A0A919TCB9-F1
#
_entry.id   AF-A0A919TCB9-F1
#
_cell.length_a   1.000
_cell.length_b   1.000
_cell.length_c   1.000
_cell.angle_alpha   90.00
_cell.angle_beta   90.00
_cell.angle_gamma   90.00
#
_symmetry.space_group_name_H-M   'P 1'
#
loop_
_entity.id
_entity.type
_entity.pdbx_description
1 polymer ?
#
loop_
_entity_poly.entity_id
_entity_poly.type
_entity_poly.pdbx_seq_one_letter_code
_entity_poly.pdbx_strand_id
1 'polypeptide(L)' 'MRTSTGVHPDLAWSYSFPTASVQAIAGLVSFYNEKVDTYLDGQLLERPKTHFVN' A
#
# COMPACT_ATOMS: atom_id res chain seq x y z
N MET A 1 -4.02 -4.41 -8.93
CA MET A 1 -4.11 -5.81 -8.43
C MET A 1 -5.27 -6.52 -9.11
N ARG A 2 -5.16 -7.81 -9.44
CA ARG A 2 -6.26 -8.59 -10.01
C ARG A 2 -6.70 -9.65 -9.00
N THR A 3 -8.00 -9.75 -8.78
CA THR A 3 -8.65 -10.75 -7.90
C THR A 3 -9.68 -11.53 -8.71
N SER A 4 -10.31 -12.53 -8.09
CA SER A 4 -11.48 -13.22 -8.67
C SER A 4 -12.66 -12.28 -8.92
N THR A 5 -12.74 -11.17 -8.17
CA THR A 5 -13.82 -10.18 -8.24
C THR A 5 -13.54 -9.02 -9.20
N GLY A 6 -12.35 -8.94 -9.79
CA GLY A 6 -12.04 -7.94 -10.82
C GLY A 6 -10.63 -7.36 -10.75
N VAL A 7 -10.46 -6.20 -11.38
CA VAL A 7 -9.22 -5.43 -11.38
C VAL A 7 -9.37 -4.23 -10.45
N HIS A 8 -8.43 -4.10 -9.53
CA HIS A 8 -8.33 -3.00 -8.58
C HIS A 8 -7.12 -2.13 -8.93
N PRO A 9 -7.33 -0.97 -9.57
CA PRO A 9 -6.24 -0.08 -9.95
C PRO A 9 -5.65 0.63 -8.71
N ASP A 10 -4.38 1.06 -8.82
CA ASP A 10 -3.75 2.01 -7.89
C ASP A 10 -3.85 1.64 -6.39
N LEU A 11 -3.72 0.34 -6.08
CA LEU A 11 -3.69 -0.18 -4.71
C LEU A 11 -2.29 -0.19 -4.09
N ALA A 12 -1.25 -0.28 -4.93
CA ALA A 12 0.12 -0.51 -4.49
C ALA A 12 1.10 0.37 -5.28
N TRP A 13 2.23 0.67 -4.66
CA TRP A 13 3.29 1.51 -5.20
C TRP A 13 4.66 0.97 -4.77
N SER A 14 5.72 1.41 -5.45
CA SER A 14 7.10 1.09 -5.10
C SER A 14 8.04 2.22 -5.50
N TYR A 15 9.22 2.30 -4.88
CA TYR A 15 10.31 3.13 -5.36
C TYR A 15 11.29 2.30 -6.19
N SER A 16 11.33 2.51 -7.50
CA SER A 16 12.30 1.83 -8.38
C SER A 16 13.73 2.31 -8.14
N PHE A 17 13.92 3.61 -7.94
CA PHE A 17 15.21 4.27 -7.74
C PHE A 17 15.11 5.31 -6.62
N PRO A 18 15.03 4.89 -5.34
CA PRO A 18 14.93 5.81 -4.21
C PRO A 18 16.25 6.55 -3.95
N THR A 19 16.20 7.58 -3.11
CA THR A 19 17.42 8.23 -2.60
C THR A 19 18.21 7.30 -1.69
N ALA A 20 19.51 7.58 -1.52
CA ALA A 20 20.42 6.70 -0.77
C ALA A 20 19.96 6.39 0.66
N SER A 21 19.31 7.34 1.35
CA SER A 21 18.85 7.16 2.74
C SER A 21 17.75 6.11 2.91
N VAL A 22 17.00 5.81 1.84
CA VAL A 22 15.91 4.83 1.82
C VAL A 22 16.18 3.70 0.82
N GLN A 23 17.44 3.51 0.42
CA GLN A 23 17.85 2.45 -0.52
C GLN A 23 17.44 1.04 -0.07
N ALA A 24 17.36 0.81 1.25
CA ALA A 24 16.97 -0.46 1.83
C ALA A 24 15.56 -0.93 1.45
N ILE A 25 14.68 -0.02 0.99
CA ILE A 25 13.32 -0.36 0.55
C ILE A 25 13.13 -0.27 -0.98
N ALA A 26 14.21 -0.17 -1.75
CA ALA A 26 14.14 -0.14 -3.21
C ALA A 26 13.47 -1.40 -3.77
N GLY A 27 12.52 -1.21 -4.69
CA GLY A 27 11.75 -2.30 -5.31
C GLY A 27 10.76 -3.01 -4.38
N LEU A 28 10.71 -2.67 -3.10
CA LEU A 28 9.67 -3.18 -2.21
C LEU A 28 8.33 -2.55 -2.55
N VAL A 29 7.27 -3.35 -2.40
CA VAL A 29 5.90 -2.93 -2.69
C VAL A 29 5.21 -2.54 -1.39
N SER A 30 4.56 -1.38 -1.40
CA SER A 30 3.69 -0.92 -0.33
C SER A 30 2.26 -0.75 -0.84
N PHE A 31 1.28 -0.86 0.04
CA PHE A 31 -0.13 -0.65 -0.27
C PHE A 31 -0.61 0.67 0.33
N TYR A 32 -1.63 1.27 -0.28
CA TYR A 32 -2.37 2.36 0.36
C TYR A 32 -3.31 1.79 1.42
N ASN A 33 -3.03 2.04 2.70
CA ASN A 33 -3.82 1.51 3.81
C ASN A 33 -5.28 2.04 3.79
N GLU A 34 -5.54 3.16 3.13
CA GLU A 34 -6.88 3.68 2.85
C GLU A 34 -7.69 2.76 1.93
N LYS A 35 -7.05 1.88 1.15
CA LYS A 35 -7.69 1.05 0.12
C LYS A 35 -7.65 -0.44 0.43
N VAL A 36 -7.05 -0.85 1.54
CA VAL A 36 -6.93 -2.27 1.94
C VAL A 36 -7.23 -2.45 3.42
N ASP A 37 -7.73 -3.63 3.79
CA ASP A 37 -7.82 -4.02 5.19
C ASP A 37 -6.43 -4.44 5.67
N THR A 38 -6.00 -3.89 6.81
CA THR A 38 -4.68 -4.16 7.37
C THR A 38 -4.84 -4.81 8.73
N TYR A 39 -4.21 -5.96 8.93
CA TYR A 39 -4.22 -6.69 10.20
C TYR A 39 -2.84 -6.61 10.84
N LEU A 40 -2.79 -6.19 12.10
CA LEU A 40 -1.58 -6.23 12.92
C LEU A 40 -1.82 -7.20 14.07
N ASP A 41 -1.00 -8.24 14.17
CA ASP A 41 -1.13 -9.30 15.17
C ASP A 41 -2.54 -9.92 15.22
N GLY A 42 -3.18 -10.04 14.06
CA GLY A 42 -4.54 -10.57 13.91
C GLY A 42 -5.66 -9.56 14.19
N GLN A 43 -5.35 -8.35 14.64
CA GLN A 43 -6.33 -7.29 14.85
C GLN A 43 -6.47 -6.41 13.60
N LEU A 44 -7.71 -6.22 13.13
CA LEU A 44 -8.01 -5.27 12.07
C LEU A 44 -7.73 -3.84 12.55
N LEU A 45 -6.87 -3.12 11.82
CA LEU A 45 -6.59 -1.71 12.06
C LEU A 45 -7.69 -0.83 11.46
N GLU A 46 -7.97 0.29 12.11
CA GLU A 46 -8.87 1.30 11.56
C GLU A 46 -8.30 1.87 10.26
N ARG A 47 -9.16 2.02 9.27
CA ARG A 47 -8.78 2.60 7.99
C ARG A 47 -8.44 4.08 8.18
N PRO A 48 -7.23 4.53 7.82
CA PRO A 48 -6.84 5.91 8.03
C PRO A 48 -7.67 6.85 7.15
N LYS A 49 -7.96 8.06 7.67
CA LYS A 49 -8.57 9.15 6.91
C LYS A 49 -7.50 10.18 6.60
N THR A 50 -7.08 10.25 5.35
CA THR A 50 -6.06 11.18 4.89
C THR A 50 -6.63 12.12 3.83
N HIS A 51 -5.88 13.15 3.45
CA HIS A 51 -6.25 14.06 2.36
C HIS A 51 -6.02 13.45 0.97
N PHE A 52 -5.38 12.27 0.90
CA PHE A 52 -5.24 11.48 -0.32
C PHE A 52 -6.54 10.70 -0.56
N VAL A 53 -7.61 11.44 -0.82
CA VAL A 53 -8.87 10.90 -1.31
C VAL A 53 -8.91 11.07 -2.81
N ASN A 54 -9.27 9.98 -3.48
CA ASN A 54 -9.37 9.90 -4.93
C ASN A 54 -10.46 10.83 -5.47
#